data_AF-A0A2T0N8J2-F1
#
_entry.id   AF-A0A2T0N8J2-F1
#
_cell.length_a   1.000
_cell.length_b   1.000
_cell.length_c   1.000
_cell.angle_alpha   90.00
_cell.angle_beta   90.00
_cell.angle_gamma   90.00
#
_symmetry.space_group_name_H-M   'P 1'
#
loop_
_entity.id
_entity.type
_entity.pdbx_description
1 polymer ?
#
loop_
_entity_poly.entity_id
_entity_poly.type
_entity_poly.pdbx_seq_one_letter_code
_entity_poly.pdbx_strand_id
1 'polypeptide(L)' 'MSQTVGIDKRQHASSAKRAQGLDESTKVWNTINVSNSDEAAGWVNLEPAQGAGEAAFSSRSDGSVDVYYFM' A
#
# COMPACT_ATOMS: atom_id res chain seq x y z
N MET A 1 29.42 30.27 16.27
CA MET A 1 29.40 28.89 15.73
C MET A 1 28.88 28.03 16.87
N SER A 2 27.73 27.35 16.87
CA SER A 2 27.15 26.50 15.83
C SER A 2 25.63 26.34 16.07
N GLN A 3 24.94 25.84 15.05
CA GLN A 3 23.50 25.96 14.78
C GLN A 3 22.60 25.01 15.60
N THR A 4 21.41 25.51 15.96
CA THR A 4 20.28 24.73 16.47
C THR A 4 19.67 23.90 15.34
N VAL A 5 19.73 22.57 15.44
CA VAL A 5 19.12 21.64 14.48
C VAL A 5 17.61 21.56 14.75
N GLY A 6 16.84 22.27 13.94
CA GLY A 6 15.37 22.15 13.88
C GLY A 6 14.94 21.04 12.93
N ILE A 7 14.67 19.86 13.48
CA ILE A 7 14.01 18.71 12.85
C ILE A 7 12.88 18.38 13.86
N ASP A 8 11.58 18.40 13.60
CA ASP A 8 10.84 17.85 12.48
C ASP A 8 9.44 18.49 12.47
N LYS A 9 9.07 19.21 11.42
CA LYS A 9 7.66 19.60 11.16
C LYS A 9 7.26 19.42 9.70
N ARG A 10 8.12 18.79 8.89
CA ARG A 10 7.94 18.65 7.44
C ARG A 10 7.42 17.29 7.00
N GLN A 11 7.33 16.30 7.88
CA GLN A 11 6.89 14.96 7.48
C GLN A 11 5.36 14.80 7.39
N HIS A 12 4.56 15.62 8.07
CA HIS A 12 3.09 15.50 8.03
C HIS A 12 2.40 16.18 6.84
N ALA A 13 3.09 17.08 6.12
CA ALA A 13 2.47 17.85 5.03
C ALA A 13 2.50 17.14 3.66
N SER A 14 3.34 16.11 3.49
CA SER A 14 3.56 15.47 2.19
C SER A 14 2.52 14.38 1.86
N SER A 15 1.94 13.73 2.87
CA SER A 15 0.89 12.71 2.65
C SER A 15 -0.46 13.33 2.31
N ALA A 16 -0.82 14.44 2.96
CA ALA A 16 -2.11 15.11 2.74
C ALA A 16 -2.23 15.74 1.33
N LYS A 17 -1.12 16.22 0.76
CA LYS A 17 -1.12 16.90 -0.55
C LYS A 17 -1.11 15.93 -1.75
N ARG A 18 -0.62 14.69 -1.59
CA ARG A 18 -0.72 13.66 -2.65
C ARG A 18 -2.15 13.12 -2.81
N ALA A 19 -2.91 13.06 -1.72
CA ALA A 19 -4.27 12.52 -1.73
C ALA A 19 -5.30 13.46 -2.40
N GLN A 20 -4.99 14.76 -2.53
CA GLN A 20 -5.95 15.79 -2.99
C GLN A 20 -6.07 15.97 -4.51
N GLY A 21 -5.38 15.17 -5.33
CA GLY A 21 -5.35 15.35 -6.79
C GLY A 21 -5.45 14.05 -7.60
N LEU A 22 -5.90 12.96 -6.97
CA LEU A 22 -6.17 11.72 -7.68
C LEU A 22 -7.63 11.80 -8.13
N ASP A 23 -7.83 12.07 -9.42
CA ASP A 23 -9.11 11.91 -10.10
C ASP A 23 -9.72 10.54 -9.75
N GLU A 24 -11.05 10.40 -9.66
CA GLU A 24 -11.69 9.12 -9.32
C GLU A 24 -11.32 7.97 -10.28
N SER A 25 -10.75 8.26 -11.45
CA SER A 25 -10.18 7.27 -12.38
C SER A 25 -8.74 6.84 -12.05
N THR A 26 -8.08 7.47 -11.07
CA THR A 26 -6.69 7.17 -10.74
C THR A 26 -6.60 5.97 -9.82
N LYS A 27 -6.27 4.81 -10.39
CA LYS A 27 -6.03 3.60 -9.61
C LYS A 27 -4.75 3.75 -8.77
N VAL A 28 -4.88 3.52 -7.45
CA VAL A 28 -3.75 3.56 -6.51
C VAL A 28 -3.35 2.14 -6.15
N TRP A 29 -2.06 1.83 -6.29
CA TRP A 29 -1.51 0.59 -5.77
C TRP A 29 -1.40 0.66 -4.25
N ASN A 30 -2.07 -0.28 -3.58
CA ASN A 30 -2.00 -0.51 -2.15
C ASN A 30 -1.22 -1.80 -1.87
N THR A 31 -0.83 -2.01 -0.62
CA THR A 31 -0.13 -3.23 -0.20
C THR A 31 -0.61 -3.67 1.17
N ILE A 32 -0.84 -4.98 1.32
CA ILE A 32 -1.00 -5.64 2.61
C ILE A 32 -0.01 -6.80 2.72
N ASN A 33 0.34 -7.16 3.94
CA ASN A 33 1.13 -8.36 4.24
C ASN A 33 0.23 -9.35 4.97
N VAL A 34 0.22 -10.59 4.50
CA VAL A 34 -0.57 -11.70 5.07
C VAL A 34 0.35 -12.86 5.40
N SER A 35 -0.08 -13.72 6.30
CA SER A 35 0.79 -14.71 6.96
C SER A 35 1.21 -15.84 6.04
N ASN A 36 0.42 -16.13 5.00
CA ASN A 36 0.65 -17.24 4.07
C ASN A 36 -0.14 -17.05 2.76
N SER A 37 0.09 -17.93 1.79
CA SER A 37 -0.56 -17.90 0.48
C SER A 37 -2.06 -18.17 0.52
N ASP A 38 -2.54 -18.98 1.46
CA ASP A 38 -3.98 -19.29 1.58
C ASP A 38 -4.76 -18.06 2.05
N GLU A 39 -4.20 -17.31 3.00
CA GLU A 39 -4.75 -16.04 3.46
C GLU A 39 -4.75 -14.99 2.34
N ALA A 40 -3.69 -14.93 1.53
CA ALA A 40 -3.62 -14.05 0.36
C ALA A 40 -4.72 -14.39 -0.66
N ALA A 41 -4.91 -15.68 -0.96
CA ALA A 41 -5.95 -16.16 -1.85
C ALA A 41 -7.36 -15.89 -1.29
N GLY A 42 -7.57 -16.07 0.01
CA GLY A 42 -8.83 -15.73 0.67
C GLY A 42 -9.16 -14.24 0.55
N TRP A 43 -8.17 -13.37 0.78
CA TRP A 43 -8.34 -11.93 0.74
C TRP A 43 -8.77 -11.40 -0.64
N VAL A 44 -8.14 -11.85 -1.73
CA VAL A 44 -8.49 -11.39 -3.10
C VAL A 44 -9.87 -11.86 -3.58
N ASN A 45 -10.46 -12.86 -2.90
CA ASN A 45 -11.79 -13.37 -3.18
C ASN A 45 -12.89 -12.72 -2.31
N LEU A 46 -12.54 -11.82 -1.40
CA LEU A 46 -13.54 -11.03 -0.64
C LEU A 46 -14.20 -10.00 -1.55
N GLU A 47 -15.47 -9.66 -1.28
CA GLU A 47 -16.17 -8.63 -2.05
C GLU A 47 -15.63 -7.22 -1.74
N PRO A 48 -15.37 -6.38 -2.77
CA PRO A 48 -15.41 -6.68 -4.20
C PRO A 48 -14.19 -7.52 -4.64
N ALA A 49 -14.46 -8.64 -5.30
CA ALA A 49 -13.41 -9.53 -5.76
C ALA A 49 -12.52 -8.84 -6.79
N GLN A 50 -11.21 -9.07 -6.70
CA GLN A 50 -10.23 -8.45 -7.59
C GLN A 50 -10.38 -8.98 -9.02
N GLY A 51 -10.41 -8.08 -10.00
CA GLY A 51 -10.38 -8.42 -11.42
C GLY A 51 -8.98 -8.83 -11.92
N ALA A 52 -8.92 -9.26 -13.18
CA ALA A 52 -7.65 -9.59 -13.81
C ALA A 52 -6.71 -8.37 -13.87
N GLY A 53 -5.50 -8.53 -13.33
CA GLY A 53 -4.50 -7.46 -13.27
C GLY A 53 -4.70 -6.45 -12.13
N GLU A 54 -5.69 -6.67 -11.26
CA GLU A 54 -5.93 -5.79 -10.10
C GLU A 54 -5.19 -6.22 -8.85
N ALA A 55 -4.55 -7.40 -8.85
CA ALA A 55 -3.68 -7.87 -7.78
C ALA A 55 -2.38 -8.50 -8.31
N ALA A 56 -1.31 -8.36 -7.53
CA ALA A 56 -0.04 -9.04 -7.71
C ALA A 56 0.50 -9.53 -6.35
N PHE A 57 1.30 -10.59 -6.35
CA PHE A 57 1.78 -11.23 -5.13
C PHE A 57 3.31 -11.34 -5.12
N SER A 58 3.91 -11.16 -3.94
CA SER A 58 5.33 -11.46 -3.71
C SER A 58 5.49 -12.27 -2.44
N SER A 59 6.02 -13.49 -2.57
CA SER A 59 6.36 -14.33 -1.41
C SER A 59 7.62 -13.84 -0.73
N ARG A 60 7.62 -13.85 0.60
CA ARG A 60 8.79 -13.51 1.44
C ARG A 60 9.45 -14.76 2.00
N SER A 61 10.72 -14.62 2.40
CA SER A 61 11.51 -15.72 2.97
C SER A 61 11.00 -16.22 4.33
N ASP A 62 10.21 -15.41 5.04
CA ASP A 62 9.59 -15.77 6.31
C ASP A 62 8.24 -16.51 6.16
N GLY A 63 7.81 -16.77 4.92
CA GLY A 63 6.55 -17.45 4.60
C GLY A 63 5.36 -16.51 4.42
N SER A 64 5.49 -15.22 4.77
CA SER A 64 4.45 -14.23 4.52
C SER A 64 4.38 -13.82 3.04
N VAL A 65 3.27 -13.20 2.65
CA VAL A 65 3.01 -12.77 1.27
C VAL A 65 2.61 -11.30 1.27
N ASP A 66 3.27 -10.51 0.42
CA ASP A 66 2.79 -9.17 0.08
C ASP A 66 1.77 -9.27 -1.05
N VAL A 67 0.60 -8.68 -0.83
CA VAL A 67 -0.45 -8.51 -1.84
C VAL A 67 -0.46 -7.05 -2.26
N TYR A 68 -0.13 -6.78 -3.52
CA TYR A 68 -0.27 -5.48 -4.15
C TYR A 68 -1.60 -5.45 -4.88
N TYR A 69 -2.41 -4.40 -4.73
CA TYR A 69 -3.73 -4.35 -5.37
C TYR A 69 -4.23 -2.94 -5.68
N PHE A 70 -5.24 -2.82 -6.54
CA PHE A 70 -6.00 -1.60 -6.78
C PHE A 70 -7.27 -1.56 -5.94
N MET A 71 -7.54 -0.43 -5.28
CA MET A 71 -8.83 -0.10 -4.65
C MET A 71 -9.32 1.24 -5.18
#